data_AF-A0A960NPX3-F1
#
_entry.id   AF-A0A960NPX3-F1
#
_cell.length_a   1.000
_cell.length_b   1.000
_cell.length_c   1.000
_cell.angle_alpha   90.00
_cell.angle_beta   90.00
_cell.angle_gamma   90.00
#
_symmetry.space_group_name_H-M   'P 1'
#
loop_
_entity.id
_entity.type
_entity.pdbx_description
1 polymer ?
#
loop_
_entity_poly.entity_id
_entity_poly.type
_entity_poly.pdbx_seq_one_letter_code
_entity_poly.pdbx_strand_id
1 'polypeptide(L)'
;MKKFIPYFVLALGALWIGSTLAPRQTESEFDLDGFGRLPVLANGRIKPLDTVARSSLLQLQGRQRVKTDEKSSIQPIEWLATLGFDSAKANTYRTFEIVHPDVLALFKLQPDDGDKKKRFSFNQLKEGIPELMRQSQLAQQLEAQQRSPFQSAVVQLHVNLNLYHELKHTFVMPDSEDFLSELLHFQASLPAGVAAIRARQQGEDYSEEAFNKLIALGQRYDAMSSSTSIRLIPPYAVDHGDGSHDHSGHAHNEWRTTGRALLETFESGGIDPNALAYAGLAHAWRAQQPEQFNRIIELYGDQLHQYFAKELKKTDVETRFNAAQPFYTSMVLYVLAFILAIISWLKWPDTLGRSAFWLTLLAFVVTTAGIATRMWLEGRPPVTNLYSSALFVGWGSVLLCVILESIYKNAVGSVAAGLIGFGTLLIAHHLSLSGDTLEMMRAVLDSNFWLATHVIIITIGYSATFLAGFLALIYILRGLLTSSLDKATADALARMVYGIVCFATLFSLVGTVLGGIWADQSWGRFWGWDPKENGALIIVLWNAIILHARWGGLVRQRGLMCLAVFGNIVTGWSWFGTNLLGIGLHSYGFTEKGFWWLVSFAVSQIAIIAAAQIPVDRWRSQVR
;
A
#
# COMPACT_ATOMS: atom_id res chain seq x y z
N MET A 1 1.11 -21.77 -39.33
CA MET A 1 1.48 -20.52 -38.61
C MET A 1 0.44 -20.10 -37.57
N LYS A 2 -0.86 -19.96 -37.91
CA LYS A 2 -1.90 -19.49 -36.95
C LYS A 2 -2.00 -20.28 -35.63
N LYS A 3 -1.82 -21.61 -35.66
CA LYS A 3 -1.86 -22.46 -34.46
C LYS A 3 -0.75 -22.15 -33.42
N PHE A 4 0.36 -21.53 -33.83
CA PHE A 4 1.49 -21.21 -32.94
C PHE A 4 1.40 -19.81 -32.33
N ILE A 5 0.52 -18.94 -32.85
CA ILE A 5 0.37 -17.56 -32.38
C ILE A 5 0.07 -17.48 -30.87
N PRO A 6 -0.83 -18.30 -30.28
CA PRO A 6 -1.10 -18.22 -28.84
C PRO A 6 0.13 -18.52 -27.98
N TYR A 7 0.95 -19.50 -28.39
CA TYR A 7 2.18 -19.86 -27.68
C TYR A 7 3.26 -18.79 -27.83
N PHE A 8 3.35 -18.16 -29.00
CA PHE A 8 4.27 -17.05 -29.22
C PHE A 8 3.91 -15.83 -28.37
N VAL A 9 2.62 -15.48 -28.30
CA VAL A 9 2.11 -14.41 -27.42
C VAL A 9 2.41 -14.71 -25.95
N LEU A 10 2.17 -15.95 -25.51
CA LEU A 10 2.50 -16.39 -24.15
C LEU A 10 4.01 -16.29 -23.87
N ALA A 11 4.85 -16.73 -24.81
CA ALA A 11 6.31 -16.66 -24.67
C ALA A 11 6.81 -15.22 -24.58
N LEU A 12 6.28 -14.30 -25.40
CA LEU A 12 6.58 -12.87 -25.32
C LEU A 12 6.16 -12.28 -23.97
N GLY A 13 4.96 -12.61 -23.48
CA GLY A 13 4.50 -12.19 -22.17
C GLY A 13 5.41 -12.69 -21.04
N ALA A 14 5.81 -13.96 -21.10
CA ALA A 14 6.71 -14.58 -20.13
C ALA A 14 8.12 -13.96 -20.16
N LEU A 15 8.66 -13.69 -21.35
CA LEU A 15 9.94 -13.00 -21.53
C LEU A 15 9.89 -11.58 -20.96
N TRP A 16 8.79 -10.86 -21.18
CA TRP A 16 8.60 -9.53 -20.62
C TRP A 16 8.57 -9.55 -19.09
N ILE A 17 7.83 -10.49 -18.47
CA ILE A 17 7.86 -10.68 -17.01
C ILE A 17 9.27 -11.01 -16.53
N GLY A 18 9.99 -11.90 -17.23
CA GLY A 18 11.38 -12.21 -16.90
C GLY A 18 12.27 -10.97 -16.87
N SER A 19 12.05 -10.04 -17.81
CA SER A 19 12.78 -8.76 -17.85
C SER A 19 12.47 -7.81 -16.69
N THR A 20 11.30 -7.93 -16.05
CA THR A 20 10.95 -7.09 -14.89
C THR A 20 11.49 -7.67 -13.58
N LEU A 21 11.88 -8.94 -13.52
CA LEU A 21 12.38 -9.58 -12.29
C LEU A 21 13.82 -9.17 -11.94
N ALA A 22 14.59 -8.67 -12.91
CA ALA A 22 15.95 -8.20 -12.67
C ALA A 22 15.91 -6.81 -11.98
N PRO A 23 16.49 -6.65 -10.78
CA PRO A 23 16.61 -5.34 -10.17
C PRO A 23 17.47 -4.43 -11.07
N ARG A 24 17.05 -3.18 -11.25
CA ARG A 24 17.86 -2.18 -11.95
C ARG A 24 19.03 -1.80 -11.04
N GLN A 25 20.25 -1.97 -11.54
CA GLN A 25 21.44 -1.51 -10.83
C GLN A 25 21.45 0.02 -10.76
N THR A 26 21.92 0.54 -9.63
CA THR A 26 22.05 1.97 -9.40
C THR A 26 23.31 2.52 -10.10
N GLU A 27 23.19 3.60 -10.87
CA GLU A 27 24.34 4.36 -11.42
C GLU A 27 24.94 5.26 -10.34
N SER A 28 25.46 4.67 -9.26
CA SER A 28 26.05 5.39 -8.12
C SER A 28 27.36 4.71 -7.69
N GLU A 29 28.37 5.51 -7.32
CA GLU A 29 29.60 4.99 -6.71
C GLU A 29 29.36 4.44 -5.30
N PHE A 30 28.38 5.00 -4.59
CA PHE A 30 27.88 4.47 -3.32
C PHE A 30 26.96 3.27 -3.54
N ASP A 31 27.12 2.23 -2.72
CA ASP A 31 26.28 1.03 -2.68
C ASP A 31 24.92 1.33 -2.03
N LEU A 32 24.10 2.07 -2.77
CA LEU A 32 22.74 2.41 -2.40
C LEU A 32 21.81 1.20 -2.42
N ASP A 33 22.13 0.18 -3.21
CA ASP A 33 21.37 -1.07 -3.27
C ASP A 33 21.55 -1.88 -1.97
N GLY A 34 22.78 -1.98 -1.47
CA GLY A 34 23.09 -2.59 -0.18
C GLY A 34 22.48 -1.78 0.98
N PHE A 35 22.66 -0.46 0.98
CA PHE A 35 22.03 0.42 2.00
C PHE A 35 20.51 0.30 2.00
N GLY A 36 19.87 0.28 0.83
CA GLY A 36 18.41 0.15 0.69
C GLY A 36 17.85 -1.17 1.20
N ARG A 37 18.66 -2.25 1.21
CA ARG A 37 18.26 -3.58 1.71
C ARG A 37 18.35 -3.70 3.23
N LEU A 38 19.02 -2.76 3.91
CA LEU A 38 19.15 -2.83 5.37
C LEU A 38 17.76 -2.88 6.03
N PRO A 39 17.57 -3.78 6.99
CA PRO A 39 16.30 -3.96 7.68
C PRO A 39 16.02 -2.82 8.66
N VAL A 40 14.76 -2.39 8.71
CA VAL A 40 14.26 -1.40 9.65
C VAL A 40 12.88 -1.79 10.15
N LEU A 41 12.62 -1.63 11.45
CA LEU A 41 11.28 -1.75 12.01
C LEU A 41 10.57 -0.39 11.91
N ALA A 42 9.58 -0.31 11.02
CA ALA A 42 8.77 0.89 10.82
C ALA A 42 7.29 0.50 10.68
N ASN A 43 6.39 1.25 11.32
CA ASN A 43 4.95 0.94 11.36
C ASN A 43 4.66 -0.50 11.81
N GLY A 44 5.41 -1.01 12.79
CA GLY A 44 5.21 -2.33 13.39
C GLY A 44 5.67 -3.55 12.57
N ARG A 45 6.36 -3.36 11.44
CA ARG A 45 6.91 -4.46 10.62
C ARG A 45 8.34 -4.17 10.15
N ILE A 46 9.19 -5.20 10.15
CA ILE A 46 10.53 -5.14 9.56
C ILE A 46 10.41 -5.11 8.03
N LYS A 47 11.04 -4.11 7.41
CA LYS A 47 11.02 -3.85 5.96
C LYS A 47 12.36 -3.23 5.52
N PRO A 48 12.69 -3.23 4.21
CA PRO A 48 13.92 -2.60 3.74
C PRO A 48 13.82 -1.08 3.83
N LEU A 49 14.95 -0.40 4.06
CA LEU A 49 15.05 1.06 4.03
C LEU A 49 14.52 1.67 2.72
N ASP A 50 14.71 0.99 1.59
CA ASP A 50 14.18 1.43 0.29
C ASP A 50 12.64 1.51 0.28
N THR A 51 11.93 0.59 0.98
CA THR A 51 10.47 0.69 1.13
C THR A 51 10.09 1.96 1.90
N VAL A 52 10.78 2.24 3.02
CA VAL A 52 10.53 3.45 3.82
C VAL A 52 10.77 4.70 2.98
N ALA A 53 11.89 4.76 2.26
CA ALA A 53 12.21 5.89 1.40
C ALA A 53 11.13 6.15 0.32
N ARG A 54 10.68 5.09 -0.37
CA ARG A 54 9.67 5.18 -1.43
C ARG A 54 8.31 5.60 -0.89
N SER A 55 7.84 4.99 0.19
CA SER A 55 6.53 5.27 0.76
C SER A 55 6.48 6.67 1.36
N SER A 56 7.55 7.10 2.04
CA SER A 56 7.66 8.45 2.58
C SER A 56 7.64 9.49 1.47
N LEU A 57 8.43 9.34 0.40
CA LEU A 57 8.37 10.30 -0.71
C LEU A 57 7.01 10.35 -1.40
N LEU A 58 6.35 9.20 -1.56
CA LEU A 58 5.00 9.15 -2.11
C LEU A 58 4.01 9.95 -1.25
N GLN A 59 4.09 9.82 0.08
CA GLN A 59 3.28 10.60 1.02
C GLN A 59 3.62 12.10 1.01
N LEU A 60 4.91 12.46 0.92
CA LEU A 60 5.36 13.85 0.97
C LEU A 60 5.06 14.65 -0.31
N GLN A 61 5.18 14.03 -1.49
CA GLN A 61 5.09 14.73 -2.79
C GLN A 61 4.36 13.99 -3.92
N GLY A 62 3.67 12.88 -3.61
CA GLY A 62 2.96 12.07 -4.60
C GLY A 62 3.87 11.41 -5.66
N ARG A 63 5.18 11.33 -5.41
CA ARG A 63 6.19 10.75 -6.32
C ARG A 63 7.30 10.09 -5.53
N GLN A 64 7.89 9.03 -6.07
CA GLN A 64 9.00 8.31 -5.46
C GLN A 64 10.39 8.88 -5.80
N ARG A 65 10.49 10.01 -6.53
CA ARG A 65 11.76 10.65 -6.86
C ARG A 65 11.71 12.13 -6.55
N VAL A 66 12.81 12.66 -6.04
CA VAL A 66 12.94 14.08 -5.69
C VAL A 66 13.79 14.78 -6.75
N LYS A 67 13.50 16.06 -6.99
CA LYS A 67 14.30 16.93 -7.83
C LYS A 67 15.20 17.79 -6.96
N THR A 68 16.48 17.83 -7.30
CA THR A 68 17.49 18.65 -6.65
C THR A 68 17.54 20.05 -7.30
N ASP A 69 18.23 20.99 -6.65
CA ASP A 69 18.43 22.34 -7.21
C ASP A 69 19.30 22.32 -8.48
N GLU A 70 20.16 21.30 -8.65
CA GLU A 70 20.94 21.03 -9.87
C GLU A 70 20.09 20.45 -11.02
N LYS A 71 18.76 20.40 -10.86
CA LYS A 71 17.77 19.84 -11.82
C LYS A 71 17.94 18.35 -12.12
N SER A 72 18.82 17.64 -11.43
CA SER A 72 18.89 16.17 -11.46
C SER A 72 17.79 15.57 -10.57
N SER A 73 17.29 14.38 -10.93
CA SER A 73 16.32 13.66 -10.11
C SER A 73 17.00 12.48 -9.43
N ILE A 74 17.00 12.47 -8.11
CA ILE A 74 17.65 11.43 -7.28
C ILE A 74 16.69 10.29 -6.95
N GLN A 75 17.27 9.14 -6.62
CA GLN A 75 16.51 7.95 -6.23
C GLN A 75 15.94 8.09 -4.80
N PRO A 76 14.86 7.34 -4.45
CA PRO A 76 14.29 7.41 -3.11
C PRO A 76 15.31 7.11 -2.02
N ILE A 77 16.09 6.03 -2.17
CA ILE A 77 17.07 5.63 -1.15
C ILE A 77 18.22 6.63 -1.01
N GLU A 78 18.65 7.24 -2.12
CA GLU A 78 19.64 8.32 -2.13
C GLU A 78 19.12 9.58 -1.40
N TRP A 79 17.84 9.90 -1.59
CA TRP A 79 17.18 10.98 -0.84
C TRP A 79 17.15 10.68 0.66
N LEU A 80 16.81 9.45 1.06
CA LEU A 80 16.76 9.07 2.48
C LEU A 80 18.16 9.10 3.10
N ALA A 81 19.17 8.59 2.39
CA ALA A 81 20.57 8.69 2.80
C ALA A 81 20.99 10.16 2.96
N THR A 82 20.66 11.02 1.99
CA THR A 82 20.94 12.46 2.11
C THR A 82 20.19 13.07 3.28
N LEU A 83 18.91 12.74 3.51
CA LEU A 83 18.13 13.29 4.62
C LEU A 83 18.70 12.90 5.98
N GLY A 84 19.07 11.63 6.14
CA GLY A 84 19.63 11.08 7.37
C GLY A 84 21.05 11.55 7.62
N PHE A 85 21.90 11.59 6.60
CA PHE A 85 23.32 11.87 6.74
C PHE A 85 23.67 13.33 6.48
N ASP A 86 22.96 14.07 5.64
CA ASP A 86 23.22 15.48 5.32
C ASP A 86 21.90 16.25 5.21
N SER A 87 21.24 16.41 6.37
CA SER A 87 19.92 17.03 6.44
C SER A 87 19.91 18.46 5.90
N ALA A 88 21.02 19.20 6.04
CA ALA A 88 21.16 20.55 5.50
C ALA A 88 21.02 20.57 3.97
N LYS A 89 21.70 19.64 3.28
CA LYS A 89 21.55 19.45 1.84
C LYS A 89 20.15 18.98 1.48
N ALA A 90 19.61 17.98 2.18
CA ALA A 90 18.26 17.47 1.89
C ALA A 90 17.15 18.52 2.05
N ASN A 91 17.31 19.47 2.98
CA ASN A 91 16.33 20.54 3.22
C ASN A 91 16.19 21.51 2.04
N THR A 92 17.13 21.50 1.09
CA THR A 92 17.05 22.28 -0.16
C THR A 92 16.12 21.63 -1.19
N TYR A 93 15.90 20.32 -1.11
CA TYR A 93 15.19 19.56 -2.13
C TYR A 93 13.68 19.78 -2.11
N ARG A 94 13.03 19.74 -3.28
CA ARG A 94 11.58 20.01 -3.47
C ARG A 94 10.72 18.80 -3.08
N THR A 95 10.62 18.56 -1.78
CA THR A 95 10.10 17.31 -1.19
C THR A 95 8.63 17.38 -0.77
N PHE A 96 8.02 18.57 -0.63
CA PHE A 96 6.64 18.71 -0.14
C PHE A 96 5.69 19.16 -1.24
N GLU A 97 4.63 18.40 -1.51
CA GLU A 97 3.55 18.85 -2.40
C GLU A 97 2.52 19.69 -1.62
N ILE A 98 2.37 20.96 -2.00
CA ILE A 98 1.38 21.89 -1.45
C ILE A 98 0.63 22.51 -2.63
N VAL A 99 -0.66 22.24 -2.71
CA VAL A 99 -1.52 22.70 -3.82
C VAL A 99 -2.52 23.76 -3.36
N HIS A 100 -2.82 23.82 -2.06
CA HIS A 100 -3.83 24.72 -1.52
C HIS A 100 -3.24 26.15 -1.35
N PRO A 101 -3.77 27.18 -2.03
CA PRO A 101 -3.23 28.54 -1.98
C PRO A 101 -3.16 29.12 -0.56
N ASP A 102 -4.21 28.94 0.23
CA ASP A 102 -4.23 29.47 1.61
C ASP A 102 -3.20 28.80 2.53
N VAL A 103 -2.81 27.56 2.23
CA VAL A 103 -1.72 26.89 2.97
C VAL A 103 -0.39 27.51 2.58
N LEU A 104 -0.17 27.83 1.29
CA LEU A 104 1.04 28.53 0.85
C LEU A 104 1.15 29.92 1.48
N ALA A 105 0.03 30.62 1.66
CA ALA A 105 -0.01 31.92 2.31
C ALA A 105 0.51 31.88 3.76
N LEU A 106 0.34 30.77 4.49
CA LEU A 106 0.93 30.59 5.84
C LEU A 106 2.47 30.68 5.82
N PHE A 107 3.09 30.32 4.70
CA PHE A 107 4.53 30.35 4.49
C PHE A 107 4.99 31.58 3.69
N LYS A 108 4.07 32.51 3.37
CA LYS A 108 4.33 33.64 2.46
C LYS A 108 4.85 33.19 1.08
N LEU A 109 4.42 32.03 0.63
CA LEU A 109 4.79 31.45 -0.66
C LEU A 109 3.66 31.63 -1.67
N GLN A 110 4.02 31.68 -2.93
CA GLN A 110 3.14 31.61 -4.07
C GLN A 110 3.37 30.32 -4.85
N PRO A 111 2.42 29.89 -5.70
CA PRO A 111 2.61 28.71 -6.53
C PRO A 111 3.91 28.76 -7.34
N ASP A 112 4.26 29.93 -7.90
CA ASP A 112 5.45 30.09 -8.75
C ASP A 112 6.79 29.89 -8.01
N ASP A 113 6.80 29.91 -6.67
CA ASP A 113 8.00 29.61 -5.87
C ASP A 113 8.32 28.11 -5.78
N GLY A 114 7.42 27.25 -6.28
CA GLY A 114 7.54 25.79 -6.23
C GLY A 114 7.81 25.14 -7.59
N ASP A 115 8.49 23.98 -7.57
CA ASP A 115 8.68 23.17 -8.79
C ASP A 115 7.33 22.69 -9.33
N LYS A 116 7.11 22.90 -10.64
CA LYS A 116 5.82 22.67 -11.31
C LYS A 116 4.64 23.33 -10.57
N LYS A 117 4.90 24.46 -9.92
CA LYS A 117 3.96 25.25 -9.13
C LYS A 117 3.32 24.57 -7.91
N LYS A 118 3.93 23.48 -7.43
CA LYS A 118 3.31 22.68 -6.35
C LYS A 118 4.28 22.01 -5.38
N ARG A 119 5.59 22.00 -5.65
CA ARG A 119 6.58 21.34 -4.78
C ARG A 119 7.56 22.32 -4.16
N PHE A 120 7.67 22.26 -2.84
CA PHE A 120 8.44 23.17 -2.02
C PHE A 120 9.48 22.42 -1.19
N SER A 121 10.56 23.10 -0.82
CA SER A 121 11.61 22.54 0.03
C SER A 121 11.35 22.79 1.51
N PHE A 122 11.99 22.02 2.38
CA PHE A 122 11.88 22.22 3.83
C PHE A 122 12.34 23.64 4.22
N ASN A 123 13.41 24.13 3.60
CA ASN A 123 13.94 25.48 3.85
C ASN A 123 12.91 26.58 3.56
N GLN A 124 12.08 26.43 2.53
CA GLN A 124 11.00 27.38 2.23
C GLN A 124 9.88 27.35 3.28
N LEU A 125 9.68 26.22 3.95
CA LEU A 125 8.59 26.04 4.90
C LEU A 125 8.99 26.37 6.35
N LYS A 126 10.29 26.35 6.66
CA LYS A 126 10.83 26.43 8.02
C LYS A 126 10.24 27.56 8.86
N GLU A 127 10.12 28.78 8.30
CA GLU A 127 9.63 29.96 9.03
C GLU A 127 8.14 29.89 9.38
N GLY A 128 7.33 29.19 8.58
CA GLY A 128 5.87 29.08 8.78
C GLY A 128 5.44 27.88 9.62
N ILE A 129 6.36 26.99 10.02
CA ILE A 129 6.04 25.78 10.80
C ILE A 129 5.28 26.10 12.11
N PRO A 130 5.66 27.11 12.93
CA PRO A 130 4.93 27.41 14.16
C PRO A 130 3.45 27.77 13.93
N GLU A 131 3.17 28.54 12.87
CA GLU A 131 1.80 28.90 12.52
C GLU A 131 1.04 27.68 11.96
N LEU A 132 1.67 26.85 11.15
CA LEU A 132 1.08 25.59 10.69
C LEU A 132 0.70 24.70 11.88
N MET A 133 1.57 24.55 12.88
CA MET A 133 1.30 23.77 14.08
C MET A 133 0.08 24.30 14.83
N ARG A 134 -0.02 25.63 15.00
CA ARG A 134 -1.17 26.28 15.64
C ARG A 134 -2.46 25.98 14.88
N GLN A 135 -2.47 26.13 13.55
CA GLN A 135 -3.64 25.85 12.72
C GLN A 135 -4.00 24.36 12.74
N SER A 136 -3.00 23.46 12.72
CA SER A 136 -3.21 22.02 12.80
C SER A 136 -3.85 21.62 14.12
N GLN A 137 -3.40 22.20 15.24
CA GLN A 137 -3.98 21.94 16.55
C GLN A 137 -5.46 22.35 16.61
N LEU A 138 -5.81 23.51 16.05
CA LEU A 138 -7.22 23.95 15.95
C LEU A 138 -8.05 23.03 15.06
N ALA A 139 -7.51 22.61 13.91
CA ALA A 139 -8.19 21.72 12.98
C ALA A 139 -8.38 20.30 13.52
N GLN A 140 -7.45 19.81 14.35
CA GLN A 140 -7.51 18.48 14.96
C GLN A 140 -8.59 18.35 16.04
N GLN A 141 -9.05 19.47 16.62
CA GLN A 141 -10.20 19.48 17.55
C GLN A 141 -11.53 19.16 16.85
N LEU A 142 -11.58 19.35 15.53
CA LEU A 142 -12.74 19.01 14.72
C LEU A 142 -12.65 17.57 14.21
N GLU A 143 -13.81 16.91 14.14
CA GLU A 143 -13.94 15.65 13.42
C GLU A 143 -13.54 15.83 11.96
N ALA A 144 -12.95 14.80 11.34
CA ALA A 144 -12.39 14.89 10.00
C ALA A 144 -13.41 15.38 8.95
N GLN A 145 -14.67 15.03 9.11
CA GLN A 145 -15.78 15.38 8.22
C GLN A 145 -16.23 16.85 8.35
N GLN A 146 -15.91 17.49 9.48
CA GLN A 146 -16.27 18.89 9.75
C GLN A 146 -15.17 19.87 9.33
N ARG A 147 -14.00 19.35 8.94
CA ARG A 147 -12.86 20.17 8.53
C ARG A 147 -13.11 20.77 7.15
N SER A 148 -12.82 22.06 7.01
CA SER A 148 -12.75 22.70 5.70
C SER A 148 -11.59 22.13 4.86
N PRO A 149 -11.60 22.30 3.53
CA PRO A 149 -10.49 21.87 2.68
C PRO A 149 -9.12 22.44 3.11
N PHE A 150 -9.11 23.68 3.59
CA PHE A 150 -7.92 24.32 4.16
C PHE A 150 -7.45 23.60 5.43
N GLN A 151 -8.35 23.36 6.39
CA GLN A 151 -8.03 22.67 7.64
C GLN A 151 -7.49 21.26 7.40
N SER A 152 -8.12 20.51 6.48
CA SER A 152 -7.65 19.19 6.07
C SER A 152 -6.25 19.25 5.43
N ALA A 153 -6.00 20.25 4.58
CA ALA A 153 -4.68 20.45 3.97
C ALA A 153 -3.59 20.83 4.99
N VAL A 154 -3.92 21.66 5.98
CA VAL A 154 -3.02 22.02 7.10
C VAL A 154 -2.65 20.78 7.90
N VAL A 155 -3.63 19.97 8.31
CA VAL A 155 -3.39 18.75 9.08
C VAL A 155 -2.52 17.77 8.28
N GLN A 156 -2.80 17.60 6.99
CA GLN A 156 -2.00 16.73 6.12
C GLN A 156 -0.55 17.21 5.99
N LEU A 157 -0.32 18.51 5.82
CA LEU A 157 1.03 19.06 5.73
C LEU A 157 1.78 18.91 7.07
N HIS A 158 1.09 19.07 8.21
CA HIS A 158 1.67 18.84 9.52
C HIS A 158 2.11 17.38 9.70
N VAL A 159 1.26 16.41 9.33
CA VAL A 159 1.62 14.98 9.33
C VAL A 159 2.84 14.70 8.45
N ASN A 160 2.89 15.32 7.26
CA ASN A 160 4.02 15.18 6.34
C ASN A 160 5.32 15.77 6.91
N LEU A 161 5.26 16.92 7.57
CA LEU A 161 6.43 17.52 8.23
C LEU A 161 6.92 16.70 9.43
N ASN A 162 6.01 16.11 10.20
CA ASN A 162 6.38 15.19 11.29
C ASN A 162 7.10 13.95 10.73
N LEU A 163 6.58 13.33 9.65
CA LEU A 163 7.27 12.22 9.00
C LEU A 163 8.67 12.60 8.53
N TYR A 164 8.82 13.77 7.90
CA TYR A 164 10.14 14.28 7.49
C TYR A 164 11.07 14.47 8.69
N HIS A 165 10.55 14.98 9.81
CA HIS A 165 11.30 15.15 11.06
C HIS A 165 11.73 13.80 11.66
N GLU A 166 10.86 12.79 11.68
CA GLU A 166 11.20 11.44 12.15
C GLU A 166 12.33 10.83 11.31
N LEU A 167 12.21 10.87 9.98
CA LEU A 167 13.23 10.36 9.06
C LEU A 167 14.58 11.06 9.24
N LYS A 168 14.55 12.39 9.42
CA LYS A 168 15.74 13.20 9.69
C LYS A 168 16.49 12.72 10.94
N HIS A 169 15.79 12.35 12.02
CA HIS A 169 16.38 11.90 13.29
C HIS A 169 16.64 10.40 13.38
N THR A 170 16.42 9.66 12.30
CA THR A 170 16.44 8.19 12.32
C THR A 170 17.87 7.65 12.44
N PHE A 171 18.82 8.15 11.65
CA PHE A 171 20.17 7.58 11.54
C PHE A 171 21.19 8.18 12.51
N VAL A 172 21.36 9.50 12.46
CA VAL A 172 22.36 10.25 13.23
C VAL A 172 21.76 11.56 13.74
N MET A 173 22.44 12.23 14.67
CA MET A 173 22.02 13.55 15.12
C MET A 173 22.10 14.57 13.96
N PRO A 174 21.00 15.21 13.55
CA PRO A 174 21.02 15.99 12.31
C PRO A 174 21.86 17.26 12.34
N ASP A 175 22.05 17.82 13.53
CA ASP A 175 22.82 19.05 13.76
C ASP A 175 24.31 18.75 14.08
N SER A 176 24.70 17.47 14.09
CA SER A 176 26.10 17.05 14.28
C SER A 176 26.85 17.13 12.96
N GLU A 177 28.01 17.79 12.93
CA GLU A 177 28.89 17.86 11.76
C GLU A 177 29.68 16.56 11.53
N ASP A 178 30.13 15.92 12.60
CA ASP A 178 30.81 14.62 12.58
C ASP A 178 30.37 13.75 13.75
N PHE A 179 29.26 13.05 13.53
CA PHE A 179 28.63 12.24 14.57
C PHE A 179 29.50 11.06 15.00
N LEU A 180 30.30 10.51 14.09
CA LEU A 180 31.21 9.42 14.41
C LEU A 180 32.26 9.89 15.43
N SER A 181 32.89 11.03 15.18
CA SER A 181 33.85 11.63 16.11
C SER A 181 33.20 11.98 17.46
N GLU A 182 31.99 12.54 17.47
CA GLU A 182 31.22 12.78 18.70
C GLU A 182 31.00 11.49 19.51
N LEU A 183 30.64 10.39 18.85
CA LEU A 183 30.46 9.08 19.50
C LEU A 183 31.78 8.52 20.06
N LEU A 184 32.89 8.62 19.32
CA LEU A 184 34.20 8.17 19.82
C LEU A 184 34.66 8.96 21.04
N HIS A 185 34.45 10.28 21.04
CA HIS A 185 34.70 11.13 22.20
C HIS A 185 33.78 10.79 23.37
N PHE A 186 32.50 10.52 23.11
CA PHE A 186 31.56 10.06 24.12
C PHE A 186 32.04 8.78 24.80
N GLN A 187 32.41 7.74 24.04
CA GLN A 187 32.95 6.48 24.56
C GLN A 187 34.19 6.71 25.46
N ALA A 188 35.11 7.58 25.04
CA ALA A 188 36.31 7.90 25.81
C ALA A 188 35.99 8.64 27.13
N SER A 189 34.96 9.50 27.13
CA SER A 189 34.55 10.29 28.31
C SER A 189 33.63 9.56 29.29
N LEU A 190 33.04 8.44 28.86
CA LEU A 190 32.01 7.72 29.61
C LEU A 190 32.46 7.26 31.01
N PRO A 191 33.66 6.67 31.21
CA PRO A 191 34.07 6.23 32.55
C PRO A 191 34.16 7.38 33.56
N ALA A 192 34.68 8.54 33.14
CA ALA A 192 34.80 9.72 33.98
C ALA A 192 33.43 10.32 34.32
N GLY A 193 32.51 10.38 33.36
CA GLY A 193 31.15 10.85 33.60
C GLY A 193 30.36 9.94 34.54
N VAL A 194 30.43 8.61 34.35
CA VAL A 194 29.74 7.64 35.21
C VAL A 194 30.29 7.69 36.64
N ALA A 195 31.62 7.83 36.79
CA ALA A 195 32.24 8.04 38.10
C ALA A 195 31.73 9.32 38.77
N ALA A 196 31.62 10.43 38.02
CA ALA A 196 31.10 11.68 38.56
C ALA A 196 29.63 11.59 39.02
N ILE A 197 28.78 10.84 38.30
CA ILE A 197 27.40 10.57 38.73
C ILE A 197 27.36 9.76 40.02
N ARG A 198 28.16 8.68 40.11
CA ARG A 198 28.21 7.82 41.31
C ARG A 198 28.73 8.59 42.54
N ALA A 199 29.81 9.34 42.39
CA ALA A 199 30.37 10.19 43.44
C ALA A 199 29.34 11.21 43.94
N ARG A 200 28.62 11.87 43.03
CA ARG A 200 27.52 12.79 43.39
C ARG A 200 26.40 12.10 44.17
N GLN A 201 26.01 10.88 43.79
CA GLN A 201 24.97 10.11 44.51
C GLN A 201 25.42 9.69 45.92
N GLN A 202 26.72 9.49 46.12
CA GLN A 202 27.33 9.10 47.39
C GLN A 202 27.71 10.31 48.27
N GLY A 203 27.55 11.53 47.76
CA GLY A 203 27.93 12.76 48.46
C GLY A 203 29.45 13.02 48.48
N GLU A 204 30.19 12.39 47.57
CA GLU A 204 31.63 12.56 47.39
C GLU A 204 31.96 13.71 46.41
N ASP A 205 33.20 14.19 46.46
CA ASP A 205 33.70 15.17 45.48
C ASP A 205 33.70 14.57 44.06
N TYR A 206 33.21 15.33 43.10
CA TYR A 206 33.09 14.89 41.70
C TYR A 206 33.48 15.97 40.71
N SER A 207 33.84 15.58 39.49
CA SER A 207 34.06 16.52 38.39
C SER A 207 32.71 17.04 37.86
N GLU A 208 32.42 18.30 38.15
CA GLU A 208 31.20 18.97 37.68
C GLU A 208 31.15 19.04 36.13
N GLU A 209 32.30 19.24 35.49
CA GLU A 209 32.41 19.25 34.03
C GLU A 209 32.05 17.89 33.42
N ALA A 210 32.60 16.79 33.96
CA ALA A 210 32.29 15.44 33.48
C ALA A 210 30.82 15.08 33.72
N PHE A 211 30.26 15.49 34.86
CA PHE A 211 28.84 15.31 35.17
C PHE A 211 27.95 16.06 34.17
N ASN A 212 28.18 17.37 33.97
CA ASN A 212 27.35 18.21 33.10
C ASN A 212 27.42 17.76 31.64
N LYS A 213 28.62 17.38 31.15
CA LYS A 213 28.78 16.82 29.79
C LYS A 213 27.96 15.54 29.60
N LEU A 214 28.01 14.63 30.57
CA LEU A 214 27.33 13.35 30.47
C LEU A 214 25.79 13.53 30.51
N ILE A 215 25.28 14.43 31.35
CA ILE A 215 23.84 14.77 31.39
C ILE A 215 23.37 15.42 30.08
N ALA A 216 24.15 16.35 29.52
CA ALA A 216 23.80 16.99 28.25
C ALA A 216 23.72 15.98 27.10
N LEU A 217 24.65 15.01 27.05
CA LEU A 217 24.59 13.91 26.08
C LEU A 217 23.37 13.02 26.28
N GLY A 218 23.04 12.68 27.53
CA GLY A 218 21.83 11.91 27.85
C GLY A 218 20.56 12.60 27.35
N GLN A 219 20.42 13.91 27.61
CA GLN A 219 19.29 14.71 27.12
C GLN A 219 19.23 14.76 25.58
N ARG A 220 20.38 14.89 24.91
CA ARG A 220 20.46 14.87 23.44
C ARG A 220 19.99 13.53 22.87
N TYR A 221 20.43 12.40 23.43
CA TYR A 221 20.04 11.08 22.93
C TYR A 221 18.60 10.71 23.29
N ASP A 222 18.06 11.21 24.40
CA ASP A 222 16.64 11.10 24.74
C ASP A 222 15.75 11.91 23.77
N ALA A 223 16.16 13.14 23.43
CA ALA A 223 15.51 13.93 22.40
C ALA A 223 15.57 13.23 21.03
N MET A 224 16.71 12.63 20.68
CA MET A 224 16.84 11.83 19.45
C MET A 224 15.89 10.62 19.45
N SER A 225 15.83 9.90 20.58
CA SER A 225 15.00 8.70 20.73
C SER A 225 13.51 9.02 20.62
N SER A 226 13.07 10.15 21.18
CA SER A 226 11.67 10.60 21.15
C SER A 226 11.27 11.26 19.83
N SER A 227 12.24 11.64 19.00
CA SER A 227 12.01 12.32 17.71
C SER A 227 11.63 11.40 16.56
N THR A 228 11.71 10.08 16.72
CA THR A 228 11.40 9.10 15.68
C THR A 228 10.76 7.84 16.25
N SER A 229 9.75 7.31 15.56
CA SER A 229 9.19 5.99 15.84
C SER A 229 9.92 4.86 15.10
N ILE A 230 10.82 5.20 14.19
CA ILE A 230 11.52 4.26 13.31
C ILE A 230 12.70 3.63 14.07
N ARG A 231 12.71 2.31 14.13
CA ARG A 231 13.70 1.55 14.91
C ARG A 231 14.66 0.84 13.96
N LEU A 232 15.89 1.37 13.86
CA LEU A 232 16.97 0.87 13.00
C LEU A 232 17.85 -0.19 13.66
N ILE A 233 18.01 -0.10 14.99
CA ILE A 233 19.02 -0.86 15.69
C ILE A 233 18.42 -2.20 16.09
N PRO A 234 18.93 -3.34 15.57
CA PRO A 234 18.43 -4.64 15.96
C PRO A 234 18.73 -4.94 17.45
N PRO A 235 18.04 -5.92 18.05
CA PRO A 235 18.40 -6.41 19.38
C PRO A 235 19.80 -7.03 19.39
N TYR A 236 20.42 -7.13 20.55
CA TYR A 236 21.67 -7.87 20.68
C TYR A 236 21.39 -9.37 20.58
N ALA A 237 22.10 -10.07 19.68
CA ALA A 237 22.11 -11.52 19.70
C ALA A 237 22.99 -11.97 20.88
N VAL A 238 22.39 -12.33 22.01
CA VAL A 238 23.10 -13.04 23.07
C VAL A 238 23.25 -14.49 22.62
N ASP A 239 24.50 -14.90 22.34
CA ASP A 239 24.83 -16.29 22.10
C ASP A 239 25.04 -16.98 23.46
N HIS A 240 24.06 -17.78 23.90
CA HIS A 240 24.19 -18.55 25.15
C HIS A 240 25.06 -19.80 24.98
N GLY A 241 25.57 -20.09 23.77
CA GLY A 241 26.44 -21.24 23.52
C GLY A 241 25.74 -22.61 23.64
N ASP A 242 24.44 -22.65 23.95
CA ASP A 242 23.62 -23.86 24.06
C ASP A 242 22.57 -24.01 22.95
N GLY A 243 22.54 -23.08 21.99
CA GLY A 243 21.57 -23.04 20.90
C GLY A 243 20.18 -22.53 21.29
N SER A 244 20.00 -22.02 22.51
CA SER A 244 18.78 -21.32 22.93
C SER A 244 18.96 -19.81 22.82
N HIS A 245 17.95 -19.14 22.26
CA HIS A 245 17.84 -17.68 22.30
C HIS A 245 16.90 -17.34 23.47
N ASP A 246 17.42 -16.76 24.54
CA ASP A 246 16.59 -16.38 25.69
C ASP A 246 15.73 -15.16 25.34
N HIS A 247 14.42 -15.31 25.54
CA HIS A 247 13.44 -14.24 25.43
C HIS A 247 13.14 -13.55 26.77
N SER A 248 13.85 -13.90 27.85
CA SER A 248 13.58 -13.37 29.19
C SER A 248 14.47 -12.16 29.55
N GLY A 249 13.86 -10.98 29.77
CA GLY A 249 14.56 -9.82 30.36
C GLY A 249 14.41 -8.42 29.72
N HIS A 250 13.27 -8.09 29.13
CA HIS A 250 12.59 -6.77 29.13
C HIS A 250 13.22 -5.43 28.64
N ALA A 251 14.43 -5.35 28.07
CA ALA A 251 14.84 -4.14 27.32
C ALA A 251 15.65 -4.39 26.04
N HIS A 252 16.43 -5.47 25.98
CA HIS A 252 17.41 -5.68 24.91
C HIS A 252 16.95 -6.61 23.76
N ASN A 253 15.69 -7.07 23.79
CA ASN A 253 15.13 -8.02 22.82
C ASN A 253 14.26 -7.40 21.72
N GLU A 254 14.17 -6.08 21.67
CA GLU A 254 13.42 -5.37 20.63
C GLU A 254 14.33 -4.55 19.73
N TRP A 255 13.86 -4.28 18.52
CA TRP A 255 14.44 -3.23 17.69
C TRP A 255 14.30 -1.90 18.42
N ARG A 256 15.35 -1.06 18.33
CA ARG A 256 15.49 0.21 19.05
C ARG A 256 15.74 1.35 18.08
N THR A 257 15.39 2.57 18.48
CA THR A 257 15.86 3.79 17.81
C THR A 257 17.36 3.95 18.07
N THR A 258 18.06 4.69 17.21
CA THR A 258 19.48 5.00 17.42
C THR A 258 19.68 5.76 18.74
N GLY A 259 18.80 6.73 19.05
CA GLY A 259 18.83 7.44 20.33
C GLY A 259 18.68 6.52 21.54
N ARG A 260 17.79 5.52 21.48
CA ARG A 260 17.64 4.54 22.56
C ARG A 260 18.87 3.64 22.71
N ALA A 261 19.46 3.19 21.60
CA ALA A 261 20.70 2.41 21.65
C ALA A 261 21.86 3.18 22.30
N LEU A 262 21.94 4.50 22.06
CA LEU A 262 22.93 5.38 22.69
C LEU A 262 22.63 5.67 24.16
N LEU A 263 21.36 5.73 24.56
CA LEU A 263 20.97 5.81 25.97
C LEU A 263 21.33 4.53 26.76
N GLU A 264 21.33 3.37 26.10
CA GLU A 264 21.74 2.12 26.75
C GLU A 264 23.26 2.03 26.96
N THR A 265 24.06 2.85 26.26
CA THR A 265 25.50 2.96 26.50
C THR A 265 25.85 3.41 27.91
N PHE A 266 25.00 4.21 28.55
CA PHE A 266 25.21 4.64 29.93
C PHE A 266 25.13 3.47 30.92
N GLU A 267 24.39 2.42 30.56
CA GLU A 267 24.23 1.20 31.35
C GLU A 267 25.28 0.14 30.95
N SER A 268 25.48 -0.07 29.65
CA SER A 268 26.36 -1.11 29.11
C SER A 268 27.85 -0.76 29.17
N GLY A 269 28.20 0.52 29.23
CA GLY A 269 29.59 1.00 29.17
C GLY A 269 30.19 1.02 27.75
N GLY A 270 29.43 0.63 26.72
CA GLY A 270 29.89 0.54 25.34
C GLY A 270 28.86 1.04 24.33
N ILE A 271 29.31 1.77 23.31
CA ILE A 271 28.46 2.18 22.20
C ILE A 271 28.07 0.95 21.37
N ASP A 272 26.79 0.89 21.00
CA ASP A 272 26.26 -0.16 20.15
C ASP A 272 26.96 -0.18 18.78
N PRO A 273 27.56 -1.31 18.36
CA PRO A 273 28.26 -1.41 17.07
C PRO A 273 27.37 -1.07 15.87
N ASN A 274 26.06 -1.36 15.97
CA ASN A 274 25.11 -1.00 14.92
C ASN A 274 24.94 0.52 14.80
N ALA A 275 24.92 1.24 15.92
CA ALA A 275 24.85 2.71 15.92
C ALA A 275 26.15 3.31 15.34
N LEU A 276 27.31 2.72 15.65
CA LEU A 276 28.59 3.10 15.05
C LEU A 276 28.62 2.87 13.54
N ALA A 277 28.03 1.77 13.04
CA ALA A 277 27.94 1.50 11.61
C ALA A 277 27.20 2.64 10.88
N TYR A 278 26.04 3.08 11.38
CA TYR A 278 25.31 4.22 10.79
C TYR A 278 26.06 5.54 10.92
N ALA A 279 26.78 5.78 12.02
CA ALA A 279 27.64 6.96 12.15
C ALA A 279 28.80 6.94 11.15
N GLY A 280 29.40 5.78 10.90
CA GLY A 280 30.43 5.57 9.89
C GLY A 280 29.92 5.78 8.47
N LEU A 281 28.72 5.27 8.15
CA LEU A 281 28.06 5.54 6.86
C LEU A 281 27.81 7.04 6.66
N ALA A 282 27.34 7.74 7.70
CA ALA A 282 27.12 9.18 7.65
C ALA A 282 28.42 9.97 7.41
N HIS A 283 29.50 9.57 8.10
CA HIS A 283 30.82 10.17 7.92
C HIS A 283 31.34 9.96 6.49
N ALA A 284 31.34 8.71 5.98
CA ALA A 284 31.79 8.39 4.64
C ALA A 284 30.94 9.08 3.55
N TRP A 285 29.63 9.21 3.76
CA TRP A 285 28.73 9.96 2.88
C TRP A 285 29.11 11.43 2.80
N ARG A 286 29.27 12.11 3.94
CA ARG A 286 29.66 13.53 4.01
C ARG A 286 31.05 13.78 3.43
N ALA A 287 31.99 12.88 3.70
CA ALA A 287 33.37 12.97 3.21
C ALA A 287 33.52 12.57 1.73
N GLN A 288 32.44 12.15 1.06
CA GLN A 288 32.44 11.66 -0.33
C GLN A 288 33.42 10.49 -0.54
N GLN A 289 33.39 9.51 0.36
CA GLN A 289 34.27 8.32 0.36
C GLN A 289 33.47 7.05 0.07
N PRO A 290 33.12 6.77 -1.21
CA PRO A 290 32.28 5.63 -1.58
C PRO A 290 32.91 4.28 -1.23
N GLU A 291 34.24 4.13 -1.33
CA GLU A 291 34.93 2.88 -0.97
C GLU A 291 34.70 2.50 0.50
N GLN A 292 34.80 3.48 1.42
CA GLN A 292 34.55 3.25 2.85
C GLN A 292 33.09 2.97 3.12
N PHE A 293 32.18 3.72 2.49
CA PHE A 293 30.74 3.49 2.60
C PHE A 293 30.39 2.06 2.19
N ASN A 294 30.85 1.63 1.01
CA ASN A 294 30.55 0.30 0.46
C ASN A 294 31.14 -0.80 1.34
N ARG A 295 32.35 -0.59 1.88
CA ARG A 295 32.96 -1.55 2.80
C ARG A 295 32.19 -1.66 4.13
N ILE A 296 31.65 -0.56 4.66
CA ILE A 296 30.82 -0.60 5.86
C ILE A 296 29.50 -1.36 5.57
N ILE A 297 28.87 -1.11 4.42
CA ILE A 297 27.65 -1.83 4.01
C ILE A 297 27.90 -3.34 3.90
N GLU A 298 29.01 -3.75 3.28
CA GLU A 298 29.41 -5.15 3.16
C GLU A 298 29.58 -5.80 4.55
N LEU A 299 30.44 -5.22 5.40
CA LEU A 299 30.72 -5.76 6.74
C LEU A 299 29.47 -5.79 7.64
N TYR A 300 28.67 -4.72 7.58
CA TYR A 300 27.45 -4.63 8.38
C TYR A 300 26.38 -5.61 7.88
N GLY A 301 26.26 -5.76 6.56
CA GLY A 301 25.40 -6.75 5.92
C GLY A 301 25.76 -8.18 6.31
N ASP A 302 27.05 -8.51 6.32
CA ASP A 302 27.55 -9.83 6.75
C ASP A 302 27.22 -10.11 8.22
N GLN A 303 27.41 -9.12 9.10
CA GLN A 303 27.05 -9.23 10.51
C GLN A 303 25.54 -9.46 10.68
N LEU A 304 24.70 -8.70 9.98
CA LEU A 304 23.25 -8.89 10.03
C LEU A 304 22.85 -10.25 9.44
N HIS A 305 23.54 -10.76 8.42
CA HIS A 305 23.28 -12.08 7.85
C HIS A 305 23.52 -13.20 8.85
N GLN A 306 24.51 -13.05 9.75
CA GLN A 306 24.80 -14.04 10.78
C GLN A 306 23.66 -14.17 11.80
N TYR A 307 23.07 -13.05 12.24
CA TYR A 307 22.13 -13.02 13.36
C TYR A 307 20.66 -12.82 12.98
N PHE A 308 20.39 -12.23 11.80
CA PHE A 308 19.05 -11.80 11.34
C PHE A 308 18.74 -12.30 9.92
N ALA A 309 19.22 -13.48 9.54
CA ALA A 309 19.04 -14.06 8.22
C ALA A 309 17.58 -14.13 7.76
N LYS A 310 16.64 -14.38 8.69
CA LYS A 310 15.21 -14.50 8.39
C LYS A 310 14.59 -13.15 8.02
N GLU A 311 14.93 -12.10 8.77
CA GLU A 311 14.54 -10.72 8.54
C GLU A 311 15.12 -10.22 7.22
N LEU A 312 16.39 -10.49 6.96
CA LEU A 312 17.07 -10.14 5.71
C LEU A 312 16.47 -10.84 4.49
N LYS A 313 16.01 -12.08 4.64
CA LYS A 313 15.26 -12.77 3.58
C LYS A 313 13.95 -12.05 3.27
N LYS A 314 13.23 -11.54 4.28
CA LYS A 314 12.00 -10.76 4.06
C LYS A 314 12.30 -9.46 3.33
N THR A 315 13.35 -8.74 3.72
CA THR A 315 13.73 -7.46 3.09
C THR A 315 14.21 -7.64 1.65
N ASP A 316 14.97 -8.69 1.34
CA ASP A 316 15.40 -9.00 -0.03
C ASP A 316 14.20 -9.36 -0.93
N VAL A 317 13.28 -10.19 -0.44
CA VAL A 317 12.05 -10.53 -1.17
C VAL A 317 11.21 -9.28 -1.43
N GLU A 318 11.05 -8.39 -0.45
CA GLU A 318 10.30 -7.14 -0.62
C GLU A 318 10.97 -6.19 -1.62
N THR A 319 12.30 -6.09 -1.59
CA THR A 319 13.07 -5.29 -2.54
C THR A 319 12.85 -5.77 -3.97
N ARG A 320 12.93 -7.09 -4.20
CA ARG A 320 12.65 -7.70 -5.52
C ARG A 320 11.20 -7.55 -5.93
N PHE A 321 10.26 -7.66 -4.98
CA PHE A 321 8.84 -7.45 -5.23
C PHE A 321 8.55 -6.01 -5.68
N ASN A 322 9.15 -5.02 -5.02
CA ASN A 322 9.03 -3.61 -5.37
C ASN A 322 9.65 -3.31 -6.74
N ALA A 323 10.78 -3.93 -7.07
CA ALA A 323 11.41 -3.81 -8.39
C ALA A 323 10.57 -4.44 -9.51
N ALA A 324 9.99 -5.62 -9.26
CA ALA A 324 9.21 -6.36 -10.25
C ALA A 324 7.85 -5.74 -10.57
N GLN A 325 7.31 -4.91 -9.67
CA GLN A 325 6.01 -4.23 -9.81
C GLN A 325 4.90 -5.13 -10.38
N PRO A 326 4.64 -6.32 -9.77
CA PRO A 326 3.81 -7.36 -10.38
C PRO A 326 2.41 -6.88 -10.74
N PHE A 327 1.81 -5.98 -9.95
CA PHE A 327 0.49 -5.42 -10.23
C PHE A 327 0.47 -4.49 -11.44
N TYR A 328 1.53 -3.71 -11.65
CA TYR A 328 1.65 -2.87 -12.86
C TYR A 328 1.85 -3.75 -14.10
N THR A 329 2.71 -4.76 -14.00
CA THR A 329 2.94 -5.74 -15.06
C THR A 329 1.63 -6.47 -15.42
N SER A 330 0.87 -6.94 -14.43
CA SER A 330 -0.45 -7.53 -14.63
C SER A 330 -1.45 -6.56 -15.28
N MET A 331 -1.46 -5.29 -14.88
CA MET A 331 -2.33 -4.26 -15.45
C MET A 331 -2.14 -4.16 -16.98
N VAL A 332 -0.89 -4.12 -17.43
CA VAL A 332 -0.56 -4.09 -18.86
C VAL A 332 -0.99 -5.39 -19.55
N LEU A 333 -0.71 -6.55 -18.95
CA LEU A 333 -1.12 -7.84 -19.52
C LEU A 333 -2.64 -7.95 -19.66
N TYR A 334 -3.41 -7.47 -18.69
CA TYR A 334 -4.88 -7.45 -18.75
C TYR A 334 -5.40 -6.56 -19.88
N VAL A 335 -4.80 -5.39 -20.09
CA VAL A 335 -5.16 -4.49 -21.21
C VAL A 335 -4.85 -5.16 -22.56
N LEU A 336 -3.68 -5.78 -22.70
CA LEU A 336 -3.32 -6.50 -23.91
C LEU A 336 -4.25 -7.69 -24.17
N ALA A 337 -4.62 -8.44 -23.12
CA ALA A 337 -5.54 -9.56 -23.22
C ALA A 337 -6.94 -9.09 -23.64
N PHE A 338 -7.41 -7.98 -23.09
CA PHE A 338 -8.67 -7.34 -23.45
C PHE A 338 -8.70 -6.93 -24.92
N ILE A 339 -7.65 -6.25 -25.42
CA ILE A 339 -7.54 -5.84 -26.82
C ILE A 339 -7.56 -7.07 -27.74
N LEU A 340 -6.78 -8.11 -27.43
CA LEU A 340 -6.77 -9.36 -28.20
C LEU A 340 -8.14 -10.04 -28.20
N ALA A 341 -8.84 -10.06 -27.07
CA ALA A 341 -10.14 -10.67 -26.93
C ALA A 341 -11.20 -9.92 -27.75
N ILE A 342 -11.20 -8.58 -27.76
CA ILE A 342 -12.08 -7.80 -28.64
C ILE A 342 -11.77 -8.06 -30.11
N ILE A 343 -10.50 -7.99 -30.51
CA ILE A 343 -10.11 -8.22 -31.91
C ILE A 343 -10.50 -9.63 -32.35
N SER A 344 -10.48 -10.62 -31.45
CA SER A 344 -10.90 -11.99 -31.76
C SER A 344 -12.34 -12.07 -32.29
N TRP A 345 -13.24 -11.22 -31.80
CA TRP A 345 -14.62 -11.16 -32.27
C TRP A 345 -14.76 -10.56 -33.67
N LEU A 346 -13.78 -9.76 -34.11
CA LEU A 346 -13.73 -9.21 -35.47
C LEU A 346 -12.98 -10.13 -36.42
N LYS A 347 -11.88 -10.76 -35.96
CA LYS A 347 -10.96 -11.52 -36.81
C LYS A 347 -10.28 -12.64 -36.02
N TRP A 348 -10.29 -13.84 -36.61
CA TRP A 348 -9.62 -15.04 -36.07
C TRP A 348 -10.06 -15.42 -34.63
N PRO A 349 -11.36 -15.70 -34.42
CA PRO A 349 -11.93 -15.94 -33.09
C PRO A 349 -11.20 -17.03 -32.32
N ASP A 350 -10.91 -18.17 -32.94
CA ASP A 350 -10.23 -19.28 -32.26
C ASP A 350 -8.79 -18.96 -31.88
N THR A 351 -8.06 -18.23 -32.72
CA THR A 351 -6.62 -18.00 -32.52
C THR A 351 -6.38 -16.86 -31.55
N LEU A 352 -7.05 -15.72 -31.77
CA LEU A 352 -6.89 -14.56 -30.90
C LEU A 352 -7.61 -14.75 -29.57
N GLY A 353 -8.75 -15.45 -29.54
CA GLY A 353 -9.43 -15.81 -28.29
C GLY A 353 -8.56 -16.69 -27.39
N ARG A 354 -7.90 -17.72 -27.95
CA ARG A 354 -6.91 -18.52 -27.21
C ARG A 354 -5.71 -17.72 -26.76
N SER A 355 -5.23 -16.79 -27.59
CA SER A 355 -4.10 -15.91 -27.23
C SER A 355 -4.46 -15.00 -26.06
N ALA A 356 -5.66 -14.41 -26.08
CA ALA A 356 -6.19 -13.61 -24.99
C ALA A 356 -6.32 -14.43 -23.71
N PHE A 357 -6.87 -15.65 -23.78
CA PHE A 357 -7.00 -16.54 -22.63
C PHE A 357 -5.65 -16.86 -21.98
N TRP A 358 -4.63 -17.23 -22.76
CA TRP A 358 -3.29 -17.50 -22.22
C TRP A 358 -2.65 -16.27 -21.59
N LEU A 359 -2.85 -15.09 -22.18
CA LEU A 359 -2.34 -13.84 -21.62
C LEU A 359 -3.09 -13.44 -20.33
N THR A 360 -4.41 -13.66 -20.27
CA THR A 360 -5.22 -13.50 -19.06
C THR A 360 -4.76 -14.46 -17.96
N LEU A 361 -4.48 -15.72 -18.30
CA LEU A 361 -3.98 -16.70 -17.34
C LEU A 361 -2.59 -16.31 -16.82
N LEU A 362 -1.71 -15.82 -17.70
CA LEU A 362 -0.40 -15.30 -17.30
C LEU A 362 -0.53 -14.10 -16.35
N ALA A 363 -1.38 -13.12 -16.69
CA ALA A 363 -1.68 -11.97 -15.83
C ALA A 363 -2.25 -12.39 -14.47
N PHE A 364 -3.12 -13.41 -14.46
CA PHE A 364 -3.68 -13.97 -13.24
C PHE A 364 -2.62 -14.65 -12.38
N VAL A 365 -1.69 -15.41 -12.98
CA VAL A 365 -0.57 -16.02 -12.26
C VAL A 365 0.35 -14.96 -11.65
N VAL A 366 0.70 -13.91 -12.40
CA VAL A 366 1.53 -12.80 -11.88
C VAL A 366 0.82 -12.06 -10.74
N THR A 367 -0.48 -11.79 -10.89
CA THR A 367 -1.28 -11.15 -9.83
C THR A 367 -1.36 -12.05 -8.59
N THR A 368 -1.55 -13.36 -8.78
CA THR A 368 -1.57 -14.34 -7.69
C THR A 368 -0.23 -14.41 -6.97
N ALA A 369 0.88 -14.46 -7.71
CA ALA A 369 2.21 -14.40 -7.14
C ALA A 369 2.41 -13.10 -6.34
N GLY A 370 1.97 -11.95 -6.87
CA GLY A 370 2.06 -10.68 -6.19
C GLY A 370 1.26 -10.64 -4.87
N ILE A 371 0.03 -11.16 -4.88
CA ILE A 371 -0.80 -11.31 -3.67
C ILE A 371 -0.15 -12.28 -2.68
N ALA A 372 0.33 -13.44 -3.13
CA ALA A 372 0.94 -14.45 -2.27
C ALA A 372 2.24 -13.96 -1.61
N THR A 373 3.10 -13.25 -2.35
CA THR A 373 4.30 -12.62 -1.79
C THR A 373 3.93 -11.62 -0.71
N ARG A 374 2.90 -10.79 -0.93
CA ARG A 374 2.40 -9.88 0.10
C ARG A 374 1.86 -10.61 1.33
N MET A 375 1.07 -11.66 1.14
CA MET A 375 0.58 -12.47 2.25
C MET A 375 1.73 -13.03 3.10
N TRP A 376 2.81 -13.45 2.45
CA TRP A 376 4.00 -13.95 3.15
C TRP A 376 4.78 -12.83 3.87
N LEU A 377 4.91 -11.65 3.27
CA LEU A 377 5.56 -10.48 3.88
C LEU A 377 4.77 -9.96 5.09
N GLU A 378 3.44 -9.83 4.95
CA GLU A 378 2.50 -9.39 6.00
C GLU A 378 2.27 -10.49 7.06
N GLY A 379 2.44 -11.76 6.68
CA GLY A 379 2.08 -12.92 7.51
C GLY A 379 0.56 -13.12 7.66
N ARG A 380 -0.25 -12.55 6.76
CA ARG A 380 -1.71 -12.46 6.86
C ARG A 380 -2.42 -12.59 5.50
N PRO A 381 -3.71 -12.94 5.46
CA PRO A 381 -4.54 -12.91 4.26
C PRO A 381 -4.67 -11.52 3.62
N PRO A 382 -4.92 -11.41 2.29
CA PRO A 382 -4.80 -10.16 1.53
C PRO A 382 -6.05 -9.26 1.62
N VAL A 383 -6.64 -9.11 2.80
CA VAL A 383 -7.89 -8.37 3.03
C VAL A 383 -7.80 -7.49 4.29
N THR A 384 -6.59 -7.00 4.56
CA THR A 384 -6.23 -6.21 5.74
C THR A 384 -6.65 -4.75 5.67
N ASN A 385 -6.74 -4.19 4.46
CA ASN A 385 -7.12 -2.81 4.21
C ASN A 385 -7.92 -2.68 2.89
N LEU A 386 -8.36 -1.46 2.55
CA LEU A 386 -9.12 -1.20 1.32
C LEU A 386 -8.31 -1.53 0.06
N TYR A 387 -7.00 -1.28 0.07
CA TYR A 387 -6.11 -1.59 -1.03
C TYR A 387 -6.05 -3.10 -1.30
N SER A 388 -5.76 -3.90 -0.27
CA SER A 388 -5.63 -5.35 -0.40
C SER A 388 -6.97 -6.00 -0.74
N SER A 389 -8.07 -5.49 -0.16
CA SER A 389 -9.43 -5.93 -0.49
C SER A 389 -9.77 -5.66 -1.95
N ALA A 390 -9.36 -4.50 -2.50
CA ALA A 390 -9.56 -4.18 -3.91
C ALA A 390 -8.82 -5.14 -4.85
N LEU A 391 -7.58 -5.49 -4.50
CA LEU A 391 -6.81 -6.51 -5.21
C LEU A 391 -7.51 -7.88 -5.15
N PHE A 392 -8.01 -8.27 -3.97
CA PHE A 392 -8.63 -9.57 -3.77
C PHE A 392 -9.96 -9.71 -4.52
N VAL A 393 -10.80 -8.67 -4.54
CA VAL A 393 -12.04 -8.66 -5.35
C VAL A 393 -11.73 -8.84 -6.83
N GLY A 394 -10.78 -8.06 -7.35
CA GLY A 394 -10.34 -8.17 -8.73
C GLY A 394 -9.84 -9.57 -9.07
N TRP A 395 -8.97 -10.11 -8.23
CA TRP A 395 -8.44 -11.46 -8.36
C TRP A 395 -9.55 -12.52 -8.37
N GLY A 396 -10.52 -12.44 -7.44
CA GLY A 396 -11.65 -13.38 -7.37
C GLY A 396 -12.55 -13.30 -8.60
N SER A 397 -12.88 -12.10 -9.07
CA SER A 397 -13.66 -11.91 -10.31
C SER A 397 -12.92 -12.42 -11.54
N VAL A 398 -11.60 -12.21 -11.64
CA VAL A 398 -10.80 -12.74 -12.75
C VAL A 398 -10.73 -14.27 -12.70
N LEU A 399 -10.61 -14.88 -11.52
CA LEU A 399 -10.64 -16.34 -11.37
C LEU A 399 -11.97 -16.92 -11.92
N LEU A 400 -13.10 -16.33 -11.54
CA LEU A 400 -14.41 -16.70 -12.09
C LEU A 400 -14.46 -16.52 -13.62
N CYS A 401 -13.89 -15.44 -14.15
CA CYS A 401 -13.80 -15.22 -15.59
C CYS A 401 -12.96 -16.29 -16.32
N VAL A 402 -11.83 -16.72 -15.73
CA VAL A 402 -10.98 -17.79 -16.26
C VAL A 402 -11.76 -19.11 -16.29
N ILE A 403 -12.52 -19.42 -15.23
CA ILE A 403 -13.40 -20.60 -15.17
C ILE A 403 -14.47 -20.51 -16.27
N LEU A 404 -15.16 -19.38 -16.40
CA LEU A 404 -16.18 -19.18 -17.44
C LEU A 404 -15.59 -19.32 -18.85
N GLU A 405 -14.42 -18.73 -19.12
CA GLU A 405 -13.76 -18.83 -20.41
C GLU A 405 -13.37 -20.29 -20.73
N SER A 406 -12.93 -21.05 -19.73
CA SER A 406 -12.60 -22.48 -19.92
C SER A 406 -13.80 -23.34 -20.32
N ILE A 407 -15.01 -22.94 -19.91
CA ILE A 407 -16.27 -23.64 -20.20
C ILE A 407 -16.83 -23.18 -21.56
N TYR A 408 -17.01 -21.87 -21.74
CA TYR A 408 -17.74 -21.31 -22.87
C TYR A 408 -16.86 -20.94 -24.08
N LYS A 409 -15.55 -20.74 -23.89
CA LYS A 409 -14.53 -20.59 -24.95
C LYS A 409 -14.89 -19.58 -26.06
N ASN A 410 -15.53 -18.47 -25.69
CA ASN A 410 -16.04 -17.46 -26.62
C ASN A 410 -15.40 -16.07 -26.42
N ALA A 411 -14.26 -16.01 -25.73
CA ALA A 411 -13.51 -14.81 -25.35
C ALA A 411 -14.26 -13.83 -24.43
N VAL A 412 -15.52 -14.10 -24.04
CA VAL A 412 -16.30 -13.24 -23.14
C VAL A 412 -15.67 -13.21 -21.74
N GLY A 413 -15.21 -14.35 -21.24
CA GLY A 413 -14.51 -14.40 -19.96
C GLY A 413 -13.17 -13.66 -20.04
N SER A 414 -12.44 -13.76 -21.15
CA SER A 414 -11.19 -13.00 -21.34
C SER A 414 -11.40 -11.48 -21.40
N VAL A 415 -12.46 -11.02 -22.09
CA VAL A 415 -12.85 -9.59 -22.11
C VAL A 415 -13.20 -9.12 -20.70
N ALA A 416 -14.00 -9.89 -19.96
CA ALA A 416 -14.39 -9.56 -18.60
C ALA A 416 -13.21 -9.55 -17.63
N ALA A 417 -12.34 -10.55 -17.70
CA ALA A 417 -11.12 -10.60 -16.91
C ALA A 417 -10.20 -9.41 -17.20
N GLY A 418 -10.03 -9.04 -18.48
CA GLY A 418 -9.19 -7.92 -18.87
C GLY A 418 -9.69 -6.59 -18.31
N LEU A 419 -10.98 -6.29 -18.42
CA LEU A 419 -11.56 -5.04 -17.88
C LEU A 419 -11.64 -5.02 -16.36
N ILE A 420 -12.12 -6.10 -15.74
CA ILE A 420 -12.25 -6.17 -14.28
C ILE A 420 -10.86 -6.16 -13.64
N GLY A 421 -9.94 -7.01 -14.11
CA GLY A 421 -8.56 -7.09 -13.60
C GLY A 421 -7.82 -5.77 -13.75
N PHE A 422 -7.91 -5.11 -14.91
CA PHE A 422 -7.36 -3.77 -15.11
C PHE A 422 -7.99 -2.74 -14.16
N GLY A 423 -9.32 -2.67 -14.12
CA GLY A 423 -10.07 -1.69 -13.33
C GLY A 423 -9.79 -1.79 -11.84
N THR A 424 -9.76 -2.99 -11.28
CA THR A 424 -9.46 -3.20 -9.86
C THR A 424 -8.01 -2.90 -9.52
N LEU A 425 -7.05 -3.25 -10.40
CA LEU A 425 -5.65 -2.89 -10.21
C LEU A 425 -5.43 -1.38 -10.33
N LEU A 426 -6.21 -0.69 -11.17
CA LEU A 426 -6.17 0.77 -11.29
C LEU A 426 -6.70 1.45 -10.04
N ILE A 427 -7.79 0.93 -9.45
CA ILE A 427 -8.30 1.40 -8.16
C ILE A 427 -7.25 1.16 -7.06
N ALA A 428 -6.67 -0.03 -6.99
CA ALA A 428 -5.60 -0.34 -6.05
C ALA A 428 -4.40 0.60 -6.24
N HIS A 429 -4.00 0.91 -7.47
CA HIS A 429 -2.93 1.86 -7.74
C HIS A 429 -3.23 3.25 -7.14
N HIS A 430 -4.44 3.77 -7.32
CA HIS A 430 -4.82 5.06 -6.72
C HIS A 430 -4.86 5.02 -5.20
N LEU A 431 -5.27 3.89 -4.60
CA LEU A 431 -5.21 3.67 -3.16
C LEU A 431 -3.77 3.55 -2.65
N SER A 432 -2.82 3.08 -3.46
CA SER A 432 -1.40 3.01 -3.07
C SER A 432 -0.71 4.37 -3.02
N LEU A 433 -1.29 5.41 -3.64
CA LEU A 433 -0.71 6.76 -3.66
C LEU A 433 -0.70 7.43 -2.28
N SER A 434 -1.36 6.86 -1.27
CA SER A 434 -1.39 7.39 0.09
C SER A 434 -0.17 7.00 0.95
N GLY A 435 0.72 6.11 0.49
CA GLY A 435 1.94 5.74 1.22
C GLY A 435 2.23 4.24 1.21
N ASP A 436 2.60 3.70 2.37
CA ASP A 436 2.84 2.26 2.53
C ASP A 436 1.52 1.50 2.42
N THR A 437 1.51 0.39 1.68
CA THR A 437 0.31 -0.45 1.49
C THR A 437 0.35 -1.70 2.35
N LEU A 438 1.47 -1.96 3.03
CA LEU A 438 1.74 -3.07 3.95
C LEU A 438 1.63 -2.59 5.42
N GLU A 439 0.60 -1.79 5.72
CA GLU A 439 0.37 -1.20 7.05
C GLU A 439 -0.11 -2.23 8.08
N MET A 440 0.18 -1.98 9.36
CA MET A 440 -0.38 -2.75 10.47
C MET A 440 -1.88 -2.49 10.61
N MET A 441 -2.65 -3.56 10.83
CA MET A 441 -4.10 -3.51 10.96
C MET A 441 -4.53 -2.88 12.29
N ARG A 442 -5.76 -2.36 12.34
CA ARG A 442 -6.39 -1.99 13.63
C ARG A 442 -6.58 -3.23 14.50
N ALA A 443 -6.53 -3.09 15.82
CA ALA A 443 -6.51 -4.21 16.76
C ALA A 443 -7.67 -5.23 16.61
N VAL A 444 -8.89 -4.81 16.22
CA VAL A 444 -10.03 -5.72 16.00
C VAL A 444 -9.79 -6.69 14.83
N LEU A 445 -8.98 -6.26 13.87
CA LEU A 445 -8.63 -7.03 12.68
C LEU A 445 -7.49 -8.04 12.94
N ASP A 446 -7.03 -8.17 14.19
CA ASP A 446 -5.87 -9.00 14.54
C ASP A 446 -6.19 -10.52 14.56
N SER A 447 -7.46 -10.92 14.52
CA SER A 447 -7.81 -12.34 14.47
C SER A 447 -7.68 -12.93 13.06
N ASN A 448 -6.59 -13.66 12.81
CA ASN A 448 -6.33 -14.34 11.53
C ASN A 448 -7.46 -15.30 11.11
N PHE A 449 -8.15 -15.93 12.05
CA PHE A 449 -9.24 -16.88 11.76
C PHE A 449 -10.42 -16.19 11.06
N TRP A 450 -10.96 -15.10 11.62
CA TRP A 450 -12.10 -14.40 11.03
C TRP A 450 -11.74 -13.65 9.77
N LEU A 451 -10.53 -13.08 9.72
CA LEU A 451 -10.00 -12.46 8.52
C LEU A 451 -9.89 -13.47 7.36
N ALA A 452 -9.42 -14.69 7.63
CA ALA A 452 -9.29 -15.74 6.61
C ALA A 452 -10.61 -16.41 6.23
N THR A 453 -11.64 -16.36 7.08
CA THR A 453 -12.92 -17.04 6.83
C THR A 453 -14.00 -16.06 6.37
N HIS A 454 -14.51 -15.24 7.29
CA HIS A 454 -15.58 -14.28 7.02
C HIS A 454 -15.24 -13.34 5.85
N VAL A 455 -14.11 -12.62 5.97
CA VAL A 455 -13.77 -11.56 5.02
C VAL A 455 -13.51 -12.13 3.63
N ILE A 456 -12.86 -13.28 3.53
CA ILE A 456 -12.64 -13.97 2.25
C ILE A 456 -13.97 -14.40 1.61
N ILE A 457 -14.84 -15.08 2.37
CA ILE A 457 -16.11 -15.62 1.87
C ILE A 457 -17.02 -14.49 1.38
N ILE A 458 -17.17 -13.42 2.17
CA ILE A 458 -18.05 -12.30 1.78
C ILE A 458 -17.50 -11.55 0.56
N THR A 459 -16.18 -11.40 0.47
CA THR A 459 -15.52 -10.70 -0.65
C THR A 459 -15.63 -11.50 -1.95
N ILE A 460 -15.61 -12.84 -1.88
CA ILE A 460 -15.93 -13.71 -3.03
C ILE A 460 -17.37 -13.45 -3.51
N GLY A 461 -18.32 -13.31 -2.58
CA GLY A 461 -19.71 -12.94 -2.91
C GLY A 461 -19.79 -11.60 -3.63
N TYR A 462 -19.07 -10.59 -3.16
CA TYR A 462 -19.04 -9.25 -3.79
C TYR A 462 -18.43 -9.30 -5.19
N SER A 463 -17.35 -10.05 -5.35
CA SER A 463 -16.67 -10.29 -6.64
C SER A 463 -17.60 -10.93 -7.66
N ALA A 464 -18.45 -11.86 -7.20
CA ALA A 464 -19.44 -12.52 -8.04
C ALA A 464 -20.58 -11.57 -8.43
N THR A 465 -21.11 -10.76 -7.52
CA THR A 465 -22.13 -9.75 -7.86
C THR A 465 -21.59 -8.75 -8.89
N PHE A 466 -20.36 -8.25 -8.70
CA PHE A 466 -19.71 -7.36 -9.69
C PHE A 466 -19.56 -8.01 -11.06
N LEU A 467 -19.13 -9.28 -11.09
CA LEU A 467 -18.99 -10.01 -12.34
C LEU A 467 -20.35 -10.21 -13.04
N ALA A 468 -21.41 -10.54 -12.30
CA ALA A 468 -22.75 -10.70 -12.85
C ALA A 468 -23.23 -9.39 -13.53
N GLY A 469 -23.09 -8.25 -12.84
CA GLY A 469 -23.44 -6.97 -13.44
C GLY A 469 -22.55 -6.61 -14.62
N PHE A 470 -21.25 -6.93 -14.57
CA PHE A 470 -20.35 -6.69 -15.70
C PHE A 470 -20.70 -7.53 -16.95
N LEU A 471 -21.01 -8.82 -16.81
CA LEU A 471 -21.50 -9.63 -17.93
C LEU A 471 -22.83 -9.11 -18.48
N ALA A 472 -23.70 -8.58 -17.61
CA ALA A 472 -24.92 -7.92 -18.03
C ALA A 472 -24.67 -6.61 -18.80
N LEU A 473 -23.61 -5.85 -18.48
CA LEU A 473 -23.16 -4.71 -19.29
C LEU A 473 -22.75 -5.16 -20.70
N ILE A 474 -21.98 -6.25 -20.82
CA ILE A 474 -21.60 -6.81 -22.12
C ILE A 474 -22.86 -7.16 -22.94
N TYR A 475 -23.85 -7.80 -22.32
CA TYR A 475 -25.11 -8.13 -22.98
C TYR A 475 -25.80 -6.86 -23.53
N ILE A 476 -26.00 -5.85 -22.68
CA ILE A 476 -26.73 -4.62 -23.05
C ILE A 476 -25.98 -3.84 -24.12
N LEU A 477 -24.67 -3.61 -23.94
CA LEU A 477 -23.87 -2.82 -24.87
C LEU A 477 -23.72 -3.52 -26.23
N ARG A 478 -23.50 -4.85 -26.25
CA ARG A 478 -23.48 -5.59 -27.51
C ARG A 478 -24.83 -5.54 -28.21
N GLY A 479 -25.93 -5.60 -27.46
CA GLY A 479 -27.27 -5.53 -28.03
C GLY A 479 -27.59 -4.17 -28.65
N LEU A 480 -27.25 -3.08 -27.96
CA LEU A 480 -27.53 -1.71 -28.40
C LEU A 480 -26.59 -1.22 -29.51
N LEU A 481 -25.28 -1.50 -29.39
CA LEU A 481 -24.26 -0.86 -30.21
C LEU A 481 -23.81 -1.70 -31.41
N THR A 482 -24.03 -3.02 -31.38
CA THR A 482 -23.49 -3.96 -32.37
C THR A 482 -24.55 -4.93 -32.89
N SER A 483 -24.33 -5.53 -34.06
CA SER A 483 -25.11 -6.67 -34.56
C SER A 483 -24.56 -8.03 -34.09
N SER A 484 -23.54 -8.03 -33.23
CA SER A 484 -22.76 -9.21 -32.88
C SER A 484 -23.42 -10.12 -31.84
N LEU A 485 -24.49 -9.66 -31.17
CA LEU A 485 -25.20 -10.46 -30.17
C LEU A 485 -26.19 -11.36 -30.90
N ASP A 486 -25.93 -12.67 -30.93
CA ASP A 486 -26.86 -13.67 -31.41
C ASP A 486 -27.61 -14.32 -30.24
N LYS A 487 -28.65 -15.10 -30.55
CA LYS A 487 -29.48 -15.77 -29.53
C LYS A 487 -28.67 -16.72 -28.66
N ALA A 488 -27.75 -17.48 -29.25
CA ALA A 488 -26.91 -18.42 -28.51
C ALA A 488 -26.01 -17.71 -27.49
N THR A 489 -25.38 -16.59 -27.87
CA THR A 489 -24.57 -15.78 -26.95
C THR A 489 -25.43 -15.09 -25.89
N ALA A 490 -26.60 -14.56 -26.26
CA ALA A 490 -27.56 -13.97 -25.33
C ALA A 490 -28.01 -14.99 -24.25
N ASP A 491 -28.37 -16.20 -24.67
CA ASP A 491 -28.76 -17.30 -23.78
C ASP A 491 -27.60 -17.78 -22.92
N ALA A 492 -26.38 -17.81 -23.45
CA ALA A 492 -25.17 -18.13 -22.69
C ALA A 492 -24.90 -17.06 -21.62
N LEU A 493 -24.91 -15.77 -21.96
CA LEU A 493 -24.74 -14.67 -21.01
C LEU A 493 -25.82 -14.70 -19.92
N ALA A 494 -27.08 -14.93 -20.28
CA ALA A 494 -28.17 -15.03 -19.30
C ALA A 494 -27.99 -16.20 -18.33
N ARG A 495 -27.54 -17.37 -18.81
CA ARG A 495 -27.21 -18.51 -17.95
C ARG A 495 -26.00 -18.25 -17.05
N MET A 496 -24.94 -17.61 -17.58
CA MET A 496 -23.78 -17.21 -16.79
C MET A 496 -24.19 -16.24 -15.67
N VAL A 497 -24.88 -15.15 -16.00
CA VAL A 497 -25.34 -14.15 -15.02
C VAL A 497 -26.20 -14.80 -13.95
N TYR A 498 -27.18 -15.63 -14.34
CA TYR A 498 -28.01 -16.33 -13.37
C TYR A 498 -27.21 -17.24 -12.43
N GLY A 499 -26.31 -18.06 -12.97
CA GLY A 499 -25.46 -18.95 -12.17
C GLY A 499 -24.53 -18.19 -11.21
N ILE A 500 -23.95 -17.08 -11.68
CA ILE A 500 -23.09 -16.22 -10.86
C ILE A 500 -23.89 -15.53 -9.77
N VAL A 501 -25.13 -15.09 -10.03
CA VAL A 501 -26.00 -14.52 -8.99
C VAL A 501 -26.34 -15.58 -7.93
N CYS A 502 -26.63 -16.83 -8.30
CA CYS A 502 -26.81 -17.91 -7.31
C CYS A 502 -25.57 -18.09 -6.43
N PHE A 503 -24.39 -18.10 -7.05
CA PHE A 503 -23.11 -18.18 -6.34
C PHE A 503 -22.91 -16.96 -5.43
N ALA A 504 -23.17 -15.75 -5.92
CA ALA A 504 -23.06 -14.51 -5.16
C ALA A 504 -24.00 -14.50 -3.95
N THR A 505 -25.26 -14.94 -4.10
CA THR A 505 -26.22 -15.06 -3.00
C THR A 505 -25.70 -15.98 -1.91
N LEU A 506 -25.18 -17.16 -2.26
CA LEU A 506 -24.66 -18.12 -1.28
C LEU A 506 -23.49 -17.52 -0.48
N PHE A 507 -22.47 -17.02 -1.16
CA PHE A 507 -21.26 -16.52 -0.50
C PHE A 507 -21.49 -15.22 0.25
N SER A 508 -22.33 -14.31 -0.26
CA SER A 508 -22.71 -13.09 0.48
C SER A 508 -23.54 -13.41 1.71
N LEU A 509 -24.47 -14.38 1.65
CA LEU A 509 -25.27 -14.79 2.80
C LEU A 509 -24.41 -15.44 3.89
N VAL A 510 -23.64 -16.47 3.53
CA VAL A 510 -22.76 -17.17 4.47
C VAL A 510 -21.74 -16.19 5.04
N GLY A 511 -21.16 -15.34 4.20
CA GLY A 511 -20.27 -14.26 4.63
C GLY A 511 -20.95 -13.35 5.66
N THR A 512 -22.17 -12.88 5.40
CA THR A 512 -22.88 -11.96 6.30
C THR A 512 -23.15 -12.60 7.66
N VAL A 513 -23.55 -13.88 7.68
CA VAL A 513 -23.78 -14.63 8.92
C VAL A 513 -22.48 -14.80 9.71
N LEU A 514 -21.38 -15.20 9.04
CA LEU A 514 -20.06 -15.31 9.69
C LEU A 514 -19.59 -13.96 10.26
N GLY A 515 -19.94 -12.85 9.60
CA GLY A 515 -19.63 -11.51 10.07
C GLY A 515 -20.36 -11.18 11.37
N GLY A 516 -21.64 -11.57 11.48
CA GLY A 516 -22.38 -11.42 12.72
C GLY A 516 -21.79 -12.24 13.87
N ILE A 517 -21.33 -13.47 13.61
CA ILE A 517 -20.64 -14.29 14.63
C ILE A 517 -19.35 -13.61 15.09
N TRP A 518 -18.57 -13.04 14.16
CA TRP A 518 -17.36 -12.31 14.49
C TRP A 518 -17.64 -11.04 15.29
N ALA A 519 -18.70 -10.29 14.94
CA ALA A 519 -19.14 -9.12 15.69
C ALA A 519 -19.56 -9.48 17.12
N ASP A 520 -20.24 -10.62 17.30
CA ASP A 520 -20.62 -11.12 18.63
C ASP A 520 -19.40 -11.41 19.51
N GLN A 521 -18.38 -12.06 18.94
CA GLN A 521 -17.14 -12.34 19.65
C GLN A 521 -16.31 -11.08 19.95
N SER A 522 -16.35 -10.08 19.08
CA SER A 522 -15.52 -8.88 19.21
C SER A 522 -16.16 -7.81 20.09
N TRP A 523 -17.48 -7.67 20.02
CA TRP A 523 -18.23 -6.55 20.61
C TRP A 523 -19.43 -6.97 21.45
N GLY A 524 -19.64 -8.28 21.66
CA GLY A 524 -20.72 -8.81 22.51
C GLY A 524 -22.11 -8.72 21.89
N ARG A 525 -22.22 -8.49 20.57
CA ARG A 525 -23.49 -8.49 19.84
C ARG A 525 -23.37 -9.02 18.41
N PHE A 526 -24.30 -9.86 18.00
CA PHE A 526 -24.36 -10.40 16.64
C PHE A 526 -24.68 -9.35 15.55
N TRP A 527 -25.47 -8.32 15.86
CA TRP A 527 -25.90 -7.29 14.91
C TRP A 527 -26.19 -5.98 15.63
N GLY A 528 -26.00 -4.85 14.94
CA GLY A 528 -26.24 -3.52 15.51
C GLY A 528 -26.47 -2.42 14.48
N TRP A 529 -26.88 -2.79 13.26
CA TRP A 529 -27.33 -1.86 12.23
C TRP A 529 -26.28 -0.83 11.79
N ASP A 530 -25.00 -1.18 11.94
CA ASP A 530 -23.89 -0.38 11.43
C ASP A 530 -23.96 -0.26 9.90
N PRO A 531 -23.52 0.85 9.28
CA PRO A 531 -23.59 1.01 7.83
C PRO A 531 -22.97 -0.15 7.04
N LYS A 532 -21.91 -0.80 7.53
CA LYS A 532 -21.31 -1.96 6.85
C LYS A 532 -22.16 -3.23 6.98
N GLU A 533 -22.72 -3.47 8.17
CA GLU A 533 -23.64 -4.59 8.41
C GLU A 533 -24.87 -4.46 7.48
N ASN A 534 -25.46 -3.26 7.42
CA ASN A 534 -26.57 -2.96 6.50
C ASN A 534 -26.15 -3.11 5.04
N GLY A 535 -24.96 -2.64 4.68
CA GLY A 535 -24.42 -2.81 3.33
C GLY A 535 -24.33 -4.27 2.90
N ALA A 536 -23.81 -5.14 3.78
CA ALA A 536 -23.72 -6.58 3.54
C ALA A 536 -25.11 -7.21 3.35
N LEU A 537 -26.06 -6.87 4.24
CA LEU A 537 -27.45 -7.35 4.15
C LEU A 537 -28.13 -6.93 2.85
N ILE A 538 -27.97 -5.67 2.41
CA ILE A 538 -28.60 -5.17 1.17
C ILE A 538 -28.08 -5.94 -0.04
N ILE A 539 -26.79 -6.33 -0.09
CA ILE A 539 -26.25 -7.17 -1.18
C ILE A 539 -26.95 -8.53 -1.21
N VAL A 540 -27.08 -9.20 -0.06
CA VAL A 540 -27.76 -10.51 0.05
C VAL A 540 -29.21 -10.39 -0.44
N LEU A 541 -29.95 -9.40 0.08
CA LEU A 541 -31.33 -9.16 -0.29
C LEU A 541 -31.47 -8.85 -1.78
N TRP A 542 -30.59 -8.03 -2.34
CA TRP A 542 -30.64 -7.69 -3.76
C TRP A 542 -30.40 -8.91 -4.66
N ASN A 543 -29.38 -9.72 -4.35
CA ASN A 543 -29.13 -10.95 -5.09
C ASN A 543 -30.32 -11.93 -4.98
N ALA A 544 -30.94 -12.04 -3.79
CA ALA A 544 -32.16 -12.84 -3.61
C ALA A 544 -33.36 -12.30 -4.42
N ILE A 545 -33.54 -10.97 -4.49
CA ILE A 545 -34.58 -10.32 -5.31
C ILE A 545 -34.38 -10.65 -6.79
N ILE A 546 -33.15 -10.62 -7.30
CA ILE A 546 -32.85 -10.99 -8.70
C ILE A 546 -33.33 -12.41 -8.98
N LEU A 547 -32.96 -13.36 -8.12
CA LEU A 547 -33.32 -14.77 -8.28
C LEU A 547 -34.83 -14.98 -8.17
N HIS A 548 -35.47 -14.36 -7.18
CA HIS A 548 -36.91 -14.45 -6.96
C HIS A 548 -37.70 -13.87 -8.15
N ALA A 549 -37.32 -12.69 -8.64
CA ALA A 549 -37.97 -12.07 -9.79
C ALA A 549 -37.80 -12.90 -11.07
N ARG A 550 -36.63 -13.55 -11.23
CA ARG A 550 -36.36 -14.42 -12.38
C ARG A 550 -37.16 -15.72 -12.30
N TRP A 551 -37.17 -16.36 -11.13
CA TRP A 551 -37.87 -17.62 -10.91
C TRP A 551 -39.39 -17.46 -10.94
N GLY A 552 -39.91 -16.38 -10.35
CA GLY A 552 -41.33 -16.01 -10.39
C GLY A 552 -41.82 -15.48 -11.74
N GLY A 553 -40.95 -15.42 -12.76
CA GLY A 553 -41.32 -14.99 -14.11
C GLY A 553 -41.59 -13.48 -14.27
N LEU A 554 -41.37 -12.68 -13.22
CA LEU A 554 -41.53 -11.22 -13.23
C LEU A 554 -40.55 -10.54 -14.20
N VAL A 555 -39.34 -11.11 -14.33
CA VAL A 555 -38.32 -10.63 -15.26
C VAL A 555 -37.86 -11.70 -16.26
N ARG A 556 -37.80 -11.29 -17.52
CA ARG A 556 -37.16 -12.07 -18.59
C ARG A 556 -35.65 -11.76 -18.66
N GLN A 557 -34.95 -12.25 -19.68
CA GLN A 557 -33.48 -12.10 -19.77
C GLN A 557 -33.03 -10.65 -19.63
N ARG A 558 -33.68 -9.72 -20.34
CA ARG A 558 -33.37 -8.29 -20.25
C ARG A 558 -33.52 -7.72 -18.84
N GLY A 559 -34.57 -8.10 -18.13
CA GLY A 559 -34.78 -7.66 -16.75
C GLY A 559 -33.75 -8.25 -15.79
N LEU A 560 -33.35 -9.52 -15.97
CA LEU A 560 -32.22 -10.12 -15.25
C LEU A 560 -30.94 -9.30 -15.44
N MET A 561 -30.63 -8.88 -16.67
CA MET A 561 -29.45 -8.05 -16.95
C MET A 561 -29.54 -6.68 -16.26
N CYS A 562 -30.69 -6.00 -16.31
CA CYS A 562 -30.86 -4.70 -15.66
C CYS A 562 -30.67 -4.79 -14.14
N LEU A 563 -31.26 -5.82 -13.50
CA LEU A 563 -31.13 -6.00 -12.06
C LEU A 563 -29.71 -6.40 -11.65
N ALA A 564 -29.01 -7.18 -12.48
CA ALA A 564 -27.60 -7.51 -12.27
C ALA A 564 -26.70 -6.27 -12.37
N VAL A 565 -26.92 -5.39 -13.36
CA VAL A 565 -26.21 -4.09 -13.45
C VAL A 565 -26.49 -3.22 -12.23
N PHE A 566 -27.73 -3.18 -11.74
CA PHE A 566 -28.04 -2.46 -10.50
C PHE A 566 -27.35 -3.08 -9.29
N GLY A 567 -27.13 -4.41 -9.29
CA GLY A 567 -26.33 -5.11 -8.29
C GLY A 567 -24.93 -4.53 -8.14
N ASN A 568 -24.30 -4.06 -9.22
CA ASN A 568 -23.00 -3.36 -9.15
C ASN A 568 -23.08 -2.06 -8.33
N ILE A 569 -24.18 -1.31 -8.45
CA ILE A 569 -24.40 -0.08 -7.67
C ILE A 569 -24.53 -0.44 -6.18
N VAL A 570 -25.36 -1.44 -5.89
CA VAL A 570 -25.57 -1.93 -4.52
C VAL A 570 -24.26 -2.36 -3.89
N THR A 571 -23.48 -3.22 -4.56
CA THR A 571 -22.19 -3.69 -4.03
C THR A 571 -21.17 -2.55 -3.94
N GLY A 572 -21.10 -1.65 -4.92
CA GLY A 572 -20.21 -0.49 -4.89
C GLY A 572 -20.49 0.45 -3.72
N TRP A 573 -21.77 0.72 -3.44
CA TRP A 573 -22.17 1.52 -2.29
C TRP A 573 -21.89 0.82 -0.96
N SER A 574 -22.28 -0.45 -0.84
CA SER A 574 -22.07 -1.23 0.37
C SER A 574 -20.59 -1.42 0.73
N TRP A 575 -19.70 -1.47 -0.27
CA TRP A 575 -18.28 -1.66 -0.05
C TRP A 575 -17.49 -0.34 0.06
N PHE A 576 -17.64 0.59 -0.88
CA PHE A 576 -16.93 1.88 -0.83
C PHE A 576 -17.73 2.95 -0.10
N GLY A 577 -19.02 3.10 -0.42
CA GLY A 577 -19.88 4.16 0.11
C GLY A 577 -20.02 4.15 1.63
N THR A 578 -20.15 2.97 2.24
CA THR A 578 -20.24 2.83 3.70
C THR A 578 -18.99 3.31 4.43
N ASN A 579 -17.80 3.17 3.83
CA ASN A 579 -16.56 3.73 4.39
C ASN A 579 -16.52 5.27 4.27
N LEU A 580 -17.16 5.84 3.26
CA LEU A 580 -17.25 7.30 3.07
C LEU A 580 -18.17 7.98 4.08
N LEU A 581 -19.10 7.24 4.70
CA LEU A 581 -19.97 7.79 5.74
C LEU A 581 -19.23 8.14 7.02
N GLY A 582 -18.04 7.57 7.25
CA GLY A 582 -17.20 7.91 8.41
C GLY A 582 -17.75 7.48 9.77
N ILE A 583 -18.98 6.96 9.82
CA ILE A 583 -19.71 6.54 11.01
C ILE A 583 -19.62 5.03 11.14
N GLY A 584 -19.47 4.54 12.37
CA GLY A 584 -19.50 3.11 12.66
C GLY A 584 -18.15 2.52 13.05
N LEU A 585 -18.20 1.39 13.77
CA LEU A 585 -17.02 0.72 14.34
C LEU A 585 -16.05 0.18 13.28
N HIS A 586 -16.43 0.25 12.00
CA HIS A 586 -15.66 -0.30 10.88
C HIS A 586 -15.11 0.74 9.89
N SER A 587 -15.21 2.05 10.13
CA SER A 587 -14.73 3.04 9.14
C SER A 587 -13.19 3.07 9.05
N TYR A 588 -12.63 2.59 7.93
CA TYR A 588 -11.17 2.35 7.76
C TYR A 588 -10.50 3.14 6.63
N GLY A 589 -11.16 4.11 6.00
CA GLY A 589 -10.51 4.93 4.96
C GLY A 589 -11.41 6.03 4.43
N PHE A 590 -11.07 7.28 4.75
CA PHE A 590 -11.81 8.46 4.28
C PHE A 590 -11.05 9.11 3.13
N THR A 591 -11.66 9.20 1.95
CA THR A 591 -11.17 10.04 0.85
C THR A 591 -12.36 10.75 0.22
N GLU A 592 -12.47 12.06 0.43
CA GLU A 592 -13.53 12.90 -0.18
C GLU A 592 -13.60 12.75 -1.70
N LYS A 593 -12.45 12.50 -2.34
CA LYS A 593 -12.37 12.25 -3.79
C LYS A 593 -13.08 10.96 -4.22
N GLY A 594 -13.16 9.95 -3.36
CA GLY A 594 -13.80 8.66 -3.66
C GLY A 594 -15.31 8.77 -3.88
N PHE A 595 -15.97 9.74 -3.23
CA PHE A 595 -17.41 9.95 -3.34
C PHE A 595 -17.85 10.27 -4.78
N TRP A 596 -17.19 11.24 -5.42
CA TRP A 596 -17.55 11.65 -6.77
C TRP A 596 -17.33 10.54 -7.80
N TRP A 597 -16.30 9.71 -7.62
CA TRP A 597 -16.09 8.52 -8.45
C TRP A 597 -17.19 7.48 -8.27
N LEU A 598 -17.61 7.23 -7.03
CA LEU A 598 -18.71 6.30 -6.73
C LEU A 598 -20.04 6.78 -7.31
N VAL A 599 -20.34 8.08 -7.18
CA VAL A 599 -21.55 8.69 -7.79
C VAL A 599 -21.50 8.60 -9.31
N SER A 600 -20.37 8.97 -9.92
CA SER A 600 -20.19 8.88 -11.37
C SER A 600 -20.36 7.44 -11.88
N PHE A 601 -19.81 6.48 -11.14
CA PHE A 601 -20.02 5.06 -11.39
C PHE A 601 -21.51 4.69 -11.32
N ALA A 602 -22.22 5.03 -10.24
CA ALA A 602 -23.65 4.73 -10.10
C ALA A 602 -24.49 5.34 -11.22
N VAL A 603 -24.26 6.62 -11.57
CA VAL A 603 -24.92 7.32 -12.67
C VAL A 603 -24.68 6.61 -14.00
N SER A 604 -23.44 6.15 -14.26
CA SER A 604 -23.13 5.39 -15.48
C SER A 604 -23.93 4.09 -15.58
N GLN A 605 -24.09 3.36 -14.47
CA GLN A 605 -24.86 2.12 -14.44
C GLN A 605 -26.36 2.39 -14.67
N ILE A 606 -26.91 3.44 -14.05
CA ILE A 606 -28.32 3.86 -14.25
C ILE A 606 -28.56 4.25 -15.71
N ALA A 607 -27.66 5.01 -16.32
CA ALA A 607 -27.77 5.39 -17.73
C ALA A 607 -27.82 4.16 -18.66
N ILE A 608 -27.02 3.12 -18.36
CA ILE A 608 -27.03 1.87 -19.12
C ILE A 608 -28.33 1.07 -18.90
N ILE A 609 -28.85 1.04 -17.67
CA ILE A 609 -30.15 0.42 -17.37
C ILE A 609 -31.28 1.14 -18.12
N ALA A 610 -31.25 2.47 -18.17
CA ALA A 610 -32.21 3.27 -18.93
C ALA A 610 -32.11 2.98 -20.43
N ALA A 611 -30.89 2.91 -20.98
CA ALA A 611 -30.66 2.54 -22.37
C ALA A 611 -31.17 1.12 -22.69
N ALA A 612 -31.08 0.18 -21.74
CA ALA A 612 -31.63 -1.17 -21.90
C ALA A 612 -33.17 -1.20 -22.03
N GLN A 613 -33.88 -0.14 -21.62
CA GLN A 613 -35.34 -0.04 -21.80
C GLN A 613 -35.75 0.37 -23.21
N ILE A 614 -34.81 0.75 -24.08
CA ILE A 614 -35.09 1.00 -25.50
C ILE A 614 -35.76 -0.26 -26.11
N PRO A 615 -36.85 -0.10 -26.88
CA PRO A 615 -37.53 -1.21 -27.54
C PRO A 615 -36.57 -2.11 -28.35
N VAL A 616 -36.74 -3.42 -28.27
CA VAL A 616 -35.79 -4.42 -28.84
C VAL A 616 -35.70 -4.32 -30.36
N ASP A 617 -36.77 -3.88 -31.02
CA ASP A 617 -36.78 -3.55 -32.45
C ASP A 617 -35.79 -2.44 -32.84
N ARG A 618 -35.42 -1.58 -31.88
CA ARG A 618 -34.42 -0.53 -32.07
C ARG A 618 -33.01 -0.96 -31.65
N TRP A 619 -32.85 -2.16 -31.10
CA TRP A 619 -31.52 -2.70 -30.82
C TRP A 619 -30.84 -3.06 -32.14
N ARG A 620 -29.54 -2.76 -32.25
CA ARG A 620 -28.77 -3.11 -33.45
C ARG A 620 -28.62 -4.62 -33.62
N SER A 621 -28.63 -5.36 -32.52
CA SER A 621 -28.68 -6.83 -32.56
C SER A 621 -30.12 -7.29 -32.75
N GLN A 622 -30.40 -8.08 -33.78
CA GLN A 622 -31.72 -8.67 -34.04
C GLN A 622 -31.99 -9.91 -33.16
N VAL A 623 -31.65 -9.85 -31.87
CA VAL A 623 -31.93 -10.95 -30.91
C VAL A 623 -33.44 -10.99 -30.69
N ARG A 624 -34.13 -11.90 -31.38
CA ARG A 624 -35.55 -12.21 -31.21
C ARG A 624 -35.75 -13.46 -30.36
#